data_AF-A0A380P8T5-F1
#
_entry.id   AF-A0A380P8T5-F1
#
_cell.length_a   1.000
_cell.length_b   1.000
_cell.length_c   1.000
_cell.angle_alpha   90.00
_cell.angle_beta   90.00
_cell.angle_gamma   90.00
#
_symmetry.space_group_name_H-M   'P 1'
#
loop_
_entity.id
_entity.type
_entity.pdbx_description
1 polymer ?
#
loop_
_entity_poly.entity_id
_entity_poly.type
_entity_poly.pdbx_seq_one_letter_code
_entity_poly.pdbx_strand_id
1 'polypeptide(L)'
;MLTNLDNYLPQMSNGQSSQHILQLIDRELTSISLESLAQELGYSPSYTSKMIRKNFHMTFQEIVMDKKIERAKWLLTHSSESINLVSENVGFADKSYFYKLFKQKVGMTPKQYRQATPLA
;
A
#
# COMPACT_ATOMS: atom_id res chain seq x y z
N MET A 1 13.71 -7.38 12.29
CA MET A 1 12.86 -6.35 11.67
C MET A 1 11.48 -6.97 11.51
N LEU A 2 10.48 -6.51 12.27
CA LEU A 2 9.11 -6.97 12.10
C LEU A 2 8.59 -6.37 10.78
N THR A 3 8.40 -7.21 9.76
CA THR A 3 7.73 -6.78 8.54
C THR A 3 6.30 -6.41 8.88
N ASN A 4 5.84 -5.24 8.43
CA ASN A 4 4.48 -4.70 8.62
C ASN A 4 3.34 -5.64 8.11
N LEU A 5 3.67 -6.83 7.60
CA LEU A 5 2.76 -7.93 7.30
C LEU A 5 1.98 -8.41 8.53
N ASP A 6 2.55 -8.27 9.73
CA ASP A 6 1.87 -8.66 10.98
C ASP A 6 0.60 -7.82 11.24
N ASN A 7 0.56 -6.58 10.76
CA ASN A 7 -0.60 -5.69 10.85
C ASN A 7 -1.75 -6.07 9.89
N TYR A 8 -1.52 -7.01 8.98
CA TYR A 8 -2.53 -7.51 8.05
C TYR A 8 -2.98 -8.94 8.37
N LEU A 9 -2.60 -9.50 9.52
CA LEU A 9 -3.00 -10.85 9.91
C LEU A 9 -4.44 -10.85 10.46
N PRO A 10 -5.41 -11.51 9.78
CA PRO A 10 -6.78 -11.57 10.24
C PRO A 10 -6.93 -12.46 11.49
N GLN A 11 -7.79 -12.05 12.42
CA GLN A 11 -8.31 -12.90 13.50
C GLN A 11 -9.00 -14.13 12.85
N MET A 12 -8.51 -15.32 13.18
CA MET A 12 -8.56 -16.49 12.29
C MET A 12 -9.97 -17.09 12.06
N SER A 13 -10.37 -17.16 10.77
CA SER A 13 -11.06 -18.33 10.18
C SER A 13 -10.84 -18.51 8.65
N ASN A 14 -10.13 -17.60 7.95
CA ASN A 14 -10.11 -17.52 6.47
C ASN A 14 -8.70 -17.28 5.85
N GLY A 15 -7.63 -17.82 6.46
CA GLY A 15 -6.23 -17.41 6.19
C GLY A 15 -5.72 -17.44 4.74
N GLN A 16 -6.31 -18.25 3.85
CA GLN A 16 -5.92 -18.29 2.43
C GLN A 16 -6.47 -17.09 1.62
N SER A 17 -7.60 -16.49 2.02
CA SER A 17 -8.27 -15.43 1.26
C SER A 17 -7.60 -14.06 1.41
N SER A 18 -7.08 -13.72 2.60
CA SER A 18 -6.49 -12.39 2.85
C SER A 18 -5.14 -12.20 2.18
N GLN A 19 -4.28 -13.22 2.21
CA GLN A 19 -2.98 -13.15 1.55
C GLN A 19 -3.14 -13.01 0.03
N HIS A 20 -4.10 -13.73 -0.56
CA HIS A 20 -4.40 -13.61 -1.98
C HIS A 20 -4.83 -12.18 -2.36
N ILE A 21 -5.70 -11.55 -1.57
CA ILE A 21 -6.11 -10.14 -1.78
C ILE A 21 -4.90 -9.20 -1.77
N LEU A 22 -3.99 -9.35 -0.81
CA LEU A 22 -2.78 -8.53 -0.73
C LEU A 22 -1.86 -8.74 -1.93
N GLN A 23 -1.72 -9.98 -2.41
CA GLN A 23 -0.95 -10.29 -3.61
C GLN A 23 -1.53 -9.62 -4.86
N LEU A 24 -2.86 -9.64 -5.02
CA LEU A 24 -3.53 -8.94 -6.11
C LEU A 24 -3.28 -7.43 -6.05
N ILE A 25 -3.39 -6.84 -4.85
CA ILE A 25 -3.09 -5.41 -4.63
C ILE A 25 -1.64 -5.10 -4.96
N ASP A 26 -0.68 -5.92 -4.52
CA ASP A 26 0.74 -5.69 -4.77
C ASP A 26 1.09 -5.82 -6.26
N ARG A 27 0.44 -6.72 -6.99
CA ARG A 27 0.64 -6.93 -8.43
C ARG A 27 0.24 -5.71 -9.27
N GLU A 28 -0.83 -5.04 -8.89
CA GLU A 28 -1.44 -3.94 -9.67
C GLU A 28 -1.43 -2.61 -8.89
N LEU A 29 -0.49 -2.44 -7.96
CA LEU A 29 -0.50 -1.40 -6.93
C LEU A 29 -0.68 0.04 -7.47
N THR A 30 -0.19 0.32 -8.68
CA THR A 30 -0.27 1.66 -9.28
C THR A 30 -1.66 1.99 -9.85
N SER A 31 -2.43 0.99 -10.28
CA SER A 31 -3.69 1.16 -11.02
C SER A 31 -4.89 0.40 -10.46
N ILE A 32 -4.71 -0.45 -9.46
CA ILE A 32 -5.78 -1.28 -8.91
C ILE A 32 -6.92 -0.43 -8.35
N SER A 33 -8.15 -0.80 -8.71
CA SER A 33 -9.39 -0.26 -8.16
C SER A 33 -10.19 -1.34 -7.42
N LEU A 34 -11.16 -0.93 -6.61
CA LEU A 34 -12.04 -1.86 -5.91
C LEU A 34 -12.84 -2.72 -6.92
N GLU A 35 -13.21 -2.13 -8.06
CA GLU A 35 -13.91 -2.79 -9.15
C GLU A 35 -13.06 -3.89 -9.79
N SER A 36 -11.79 -3.58 -10.14
CA SER A 36 -10.87 -4.57 -10.70
C SER A 36 -10.59 -5.72 -9.73
N LEU A 37 -10.40 -5.41 -8.45
CA LEU A 37 -10.21 -6.42 -7.41
C LEU A 37 -11.45 -7.30 -7.23
N ALA A 38 -12.65 -6.70 -7.23
CA ALA A 38 -13.90 -7.43 -7.11
C ALA A 38 -14.12 -8.37 -8.31
N GLN A 39 -13.80 -7.90 -9.52
CA GLN A 39 -13.87 -8.70 -10.74
C GLN A 39 -12.93 -9.91 -10.68
N GLU A 40 -11.67 -9.72 -10.27
CA GLU A 40 -10.69 -10.81 -10.14
C GLU A 40 -11.13 -11.86 -9.11
N LEU A 41 -11.80 -11.42 -8.05
CA LEU A 41 -12.31 -12.30 -6.99
C LEU A 41 -13.68 -12.93 -7.32
N GLY A 42 -14.31 -12.58 -8.44
CA GLY A 42 -15.64 -13.06 -8.81
C GLY A 42 -16.77 -12.52 -7.92
N TYR A 43 -16.59 -11.33 -7.32
CA TYR A 43 -17.54 -10.71 -6.40
C TYR A 43 -18.05 -9.36 -6.89
N SER A 44 -19.12 -8.86 -6.26
CA SER A 44 -19.53 -7.46 -6.45
C SER A 44 -18.59 -6.51 -5.69
N PRO A 45 -18.41 -5.25 -6.15
CA PRO A 45 -17.62 -4.24 -5.42
C PRO A 45 -18.14 -3.99 -4.01
N SER A 46 -19.47 -4.01 -3.81
CA SER A 46 -20.10 -3.82 -2.49
C SER A 46 -19.74 -4.96 -1.53
N TYR A 47 -19.82 -6.21 -1.99
CA TYR A 47 -19.43 -7.36 -1.18
C TYR A 47 -17.94 -7.31 -0.84
N THR A 48 -17.11 -7.02 -1.84
CA THR A 48 -15.65 -6.92 -1.69
C THR A 48 -15.26 -5.84 -0.68
N SER A 49 -15.89 -4.66 -0.73
CA SER A 49 -15.66 -3.59 0.25
C SER A 49 -16.01 -4.01 1.68
N LYS A 50 -17.17 -4.66 1.88
CA LYS A 50 -17.58 -5.17 3.20
C LYS A 50 -16.65 -6.26 3.70
N MET A 51 -16.24 -7.18 2.81
CA MET A 51 -15.29 -8.25 3.12
C MET A 51 -13.94 -7.68 3.54
N ILE A 52 -13.41 -6.69 2.80
CA ILE A 52 -12.15 -6.03 3.13
C ILE A 52 -12.24 -5.36 4.51
N ARG A 53 -13.29 -4.57 4.76
CA ARG A 53 -13.48 -3.95 6.08
C ARG A 53 -13.58 -4.96 7.21
N LYS A 54 -14.24 -6.09 6.98
CA LYS A 54 -14.39 -7.17 7.97
C LYS A 54 -13.06 -7.87 8.27
N ASN A 55 -12.26 -8.14 7.23
CA ASN A 55 -11.05 -8.96 7.36
C ASN A 55 -9.82 -8.15 7.78
N PHE A 56 -9.72 -6.90 7.33
CA PHE A 56 -8.54 -6.04 7.54
C PHE A 56 -8.80 -4.87 8.48
N HIS A 57 -10.05 -4.65 8.90
CA HIS A 57 -10.45 -3.46 9.67
C HIS A 57 -10.12 -2.12 8.99
N MET A 58 -9.92 -2.16 7.68
CA MET A 58 -9.52 -1.05 6.83
C MET A 58 -10.39 -1.02 5.58
N THR A 59 -10.45 0.13 4.92
CA THR A 59 -10.94 0.24 3.55
C THR A 59 -9.92 -0.27 2.55
N PHE A 60 -10.39 -0.61 1.35
CA PHE A 60 -9.51 -0.88 0.21
C PHE A 60 -8.52 0.28 -0.05
N GLN A 61 -9.01 1.52 -0.04
CA GLN A 61 -8.18 2.71 -0.25
C GLN A 61 -7.08 2.83 0.82
N GLU A 62 -7.39 2.61 2.10
CA GLU A 62 -6.38 2.63 3.16
C GLU A 62 -5.30 1.56 2.97
N ILE A 63 -5.69 0.34 2.57
CA ILE A 63 -4.72 -0.74 2.29
C ILE A 63 -3.81 -0.36 1.13
N VAL A 64 -4.38 0.11 0.01
CA VAL A 64 -3.60 0.53 -1.16
C VAL A 64 -2.65 1.67 -0.81
N MET A 65 -3.13 2.68 -0.07
CA MET A 65 -2.29 3.80 0.36
C MET A 65 -1.12 3.33 1.24
N ASP A 66 -1.36 2.42 2.20
CA ASP A 66 -0.29 1.90 3.06
C ASP A 66 0.72 1.08 2.26
N LYS A 67 0.27 0.24 1.33
CA LYS A 67 1.15 -0.50 0.40
C LYS A 67 1.99 0.43 -0.47
N LYS A 68 1.40 1.52 -1.00
CA LYS A 68 2.14 2.54 -1.77
C LYS A 68 3.20 3.22 -0.92
N ILE A 69 2.91 3.55 0.34
CA ILE A 69 3.90 4.15 1.26
C ILE A 69 5.02 3.17 1.58
N GLU A 70 4.72 1.89 1.83
CA GLU A 70 5.74 0.86 2.06
C GLU A 70 6.65 0.68 0.84
N ARG A 71 6.07 0.63 -0.38
CA ARG A 71 6.84 0.57 -1.62
C ARG A 71 7.71 1.83 -1.81
N ALA A 72 7.18 3.01 -1.48
CA ALA A 72 7.94 4.26 -1.56
C ALA A 72 9.11 4.27 -0.57
N LYS A 73 8.90 3.81 0.68
CA LYS A 73 9.98 3.66 1.67
C LYS A 73 11.10 2.78 1.12
N TRP A 74 10.76 1.63 0.53
CA TRP A 74 11.74 0.73 -0.08
C TRP A 74 12.51 1.42 -1.21
N LEU A 75 11.82 2.09 -2.16
CA LEU A 75 12.47 2.79 -3.27
C LEU A 75 13.37 3.94 -2.79
N LEU A 76 12.96 4.66 -1.74
CA LEU A 76 13.74 5.76 -1.17
C LEU A 76 15.08 5.29 -0.57
N THR A 77 15.15 4.04 -0.10
CA THR A 77 16.32 3.47 0.59
C THR A 77 17.10 2.44 -0.23
N HIS A 78 16.60 2.03 -1.40
CA HIS A 78 17.24 1.05 -2.29
C HIS A 78 17.48 1.58 -3.70
N SER A 79 17.25 2.88 -3.94
CA SER A 79 17.50 3.52 -5.24
C SER A 79 17.93 4.97 -5.10
N SER A 80 18.59 5.48 -6.12
CA SER A 80 18.95 6.90 -6.27
C SER A 80 17.88 7.71 -7.04
N GLU A 81 16.72 7.13 -7.32
CA GLU A 81 15.63 7.78 -8.06
C GLU A 81 15.22 9.11 -7.40
N SER A 82 14.82 10.10 -8.20
CA SER A 82 14.26 11.33 -7.63
C SER A 82 12.98 11.03 -6.83
N ILE A 83 12.70 11.80 -5.79
CA ILE A 83 11.46 11.62 -4.99
C ILE A 83 10.21 11.74 -5.87
N ASN A 84 10.28 12.57 -6.92
CA ASN A 84 9.22 12.71 -7.92
C ASN A 84 8.98 11.40 -8.67
N LEU A 85 10.06 10.77 -9.17
CA LEU A 85 9.97 9.49 -9.86
C LEU A 85 9.47 8.38 -8.92
N VAL A 86 9.92 8.37 -7.65
CA VAL A 86 9.40 7.43 -6.64
C VAL A 86 7.88 7.60 -6.46
N SER A 87 7.38 8.83 -6.40
CA SER A 87 5.94 9.09 -6.26
C SER A 87 5.14 8.59 -7.47
N GLU A 88 5.69 8.75 -8.68
CA GLU A 88 5.10 8.27 -9.93
C GLU A 88 5.13 6.73 -10.00
N ASN A 89 6.26 6.12 -9.61
CA ASN A 89 6.47 4.67 -9.60
C ASN A 89 5.54 3.91 -8.64
N VAL A 90 5.09 4.54 -7.56
CA VAL A 90 4.09 3.97 -6.65
C VAL A 90 2.67 4.43 -6.99
N GLY A 91 2.47 5.14 -8.10
CA GLY A 91 1.16 5.49 -8.65
C GLY A 91 0.46 6.65 -7.95
N PHE A 92 1.18 7.69 -7.52
CA PHE A 92 0.58 8.97 -7.14
C PHE A 92 0.58 9.92 -8.33
N ALA A 93 -0.59 10.39 -8.72
CA ALA A 93 -0.74 11.44 -9.72
C ALA A 93 -0.44 12.84 -9.15
N ASP A 94 -0.78 13.06 -7.87
CA ASP A 94 -0.53 14.32 -7.16
C ASP A 94 0.65 14.18 -6.19
N LYS A 95 1.73 14.90 -6.52
CA LYS A 95 2.96 14.96 -5.71
C LYS A 95 2.72 15.58 -4.35
N SER A 96 1.90 16.63 -4.25
CA SER A 96 1.59 17.28 -2.98
C SER A 96 0.85 16.33 -2.05
N TYR A 97 -0.09 15.55 -2.60
CA TYR A 97 -0.78 14.52 -1.85
C TYR A 97 0.17 13.42 -1.36
N PHE A 98 1.07 12.92 -2.22
CA PHE A 98 2.10 11.97 -1.81
C PHE A 98 2.94 12.47 -0.63
N TYR A 99 3.48 13.68 -0.72
CA TYR A 99 4.32 14.25 0.35
C TYR A 99 3.55 14.39 1.66
N LYS A 100 2.30 14.87 1.61
CA LYS A 100 1.44 15.02 2.79
C LYS A 100 1.15 13.67 3.43
N LEU A 101 0.72 12.69 2.63
CA LEU A 101 0.37 11.35 3.10
C LEU A 101 1.59 10.62 3.67
N PHE A 102 2.73 10.68 2.96
CA PHE A 102 3.98 10.07 3.42
C PHE A 102 4.41 10.66 4.78
N LYS A 103 4.42 11.99 4.90
CA LYS A 103 4.75 12.64 6.18
C LYS A 103 3.77 12.26 7.29
N GLN A 104 2.47 12.18 6.99
CA GLN A 104 1.46 11.77 7.95
C GLN A 104 1.67 10.33 8.44
N LYS A 105 1.96 9.39 7.53
CA LYS A 105 2.09 7.96 7.83
C LYS A 105 3.44 7.60 8.45
N VAL A 106 4.51 8.30 8.05
CA VAL A 106 5.90 7.96 8.42
C VAL A 106 6.47 8.92 9.47
N GLY A 107 5.85 10.08 9.68
CA GLY A 107 6.32 11.11 10.63
C GLY A 107 7.38 12.06 10.06
N MET A 108 7.91 11.80 8.87
CA MET A 108 8.92 12.61 8.20
C MET A 108 8.69 12.70 6.70
N THR A 109 9.24 13.73 6.06
CA THR A 109 9.14 13.87 4.59
C THR A 109 9.92 12.76 3.86
N PRO A 110 9.59 12.43 2.60
CA PRO A 110 10.36 11.47 1.81
C PRO A 110 11.86 11.78 1.74
N LYS A 111 12.21 13.07 1.65
CA LYS A 111 13.60 13.54 1.65
C LYS A 111 14.31 13.24 2.97
N GLN A 112 13.68 13.57 4.08
CA GLN A 112 14.21 13.28 5.41
C GLN A 112 14.36 11.77 5.63
N TYR A 113 13.39 10.98 5.17
CA TYR A 113 13.43 9.52 5.27
C TYR A 113 14.65 8.91 4.56
N ARG A 114 14.91 9.34 3.32
CA ARG A 114 16.10 8.93 2.56
C ARG A 114 17.40 9.34 3.24
N GLN A 115 17.47 10.54 3.80
CA GLN A 115 18.67 11.02 4.47
C GLN A 115 18.95 10.27 5.78
N ALA A 116 17.90 9.89 6.51
CA ALA A 116 18.00 9.14 7.76
C ALA A 116 18.35 7.66 7.58
N THR A 117 18.15 7.12 6.37
CA THR A 117 18.40 5.70 6.06
C THR A 117 19.31 5.63 4.83
N PRO A 118 20.65 5.59 5.02
CA PRO A 118 21.59 5.45 3.91
C PRO A 118 21.27 4.21 3.08
N LEU A 119 21.52 4.29 1.76
CA LEU A 119 21.36 3.17 0.83
C LEU A 119 22.11 1.94 1.38
N ALA A 120 21.38 0.83 1.56
CA ALA A 120 21.96 -0.46 1.90
C ALA A 120 22.53 -1.15 0.64
#